data_AF-A0ABD7CIX8-F1
#
_entry.id   AF-A0ABD7CIX8-F1
#
_cell.length_a   1.000
_cell.length_b   1.000
_cell.length_c   1.000
_cell.angle_alpha   90.00
_cell.angle_beta   90.00
_cell.angle_gamma   90.00
#
_symmetry.space_group_name_H-M   'P 1'
#
loop_
_entity.id
_entity.type
_entity.pdbx_description
1 polymer ?
#
loop_
_entity_poly.entity_id
_entity_poly.type
_entity_poly.pdbx_seq_one_letter_code
_entity_poly.pdbx_strand_id
1 'polypeptide(L)'
;MSILNMEKITWKEILNLDKDKSVILVALSPIEEHGLHLPLGTDYIAAKDLLKATIDSLEKQNNLYNYIIYPSLPIEYNELSRNCIF
;
A
#
# COMPACT_ATOMS: atom_id res chain seq x y z
N MET A 1 -7.19 10.94 15.48
CA MET A 1 -7.12 9.95 14.40
C MET A 1 -5.82 9.17 14.53
N SER A 2 -5.67 8.12 13.75
CA SER A 2 -4.47 7.29 13.78
C SER A 2 -4.16 6.76 12.39
N ILE A 3 -2.87 6.80 12.02
CA ILE A 3 -2.33 5.95 10.96
C ILE A 3 -2.03 4.59 11.59
N LEU A 4 -2.71 3.55 11.14
CA LEU A 4 -2.57 2.20 11.65
C LEU A 4 -1.98 1.30 10.58
N ASN A 5 -1.00 0.48 10.93
CA ASN A 5 -0.52 -0.58 10.06
C ASN A 5 -1.29 -1.85 10.41
N MET A 6 -2.00 -2.43 9.43
CA MET A 6 -2.95 -3.52 9.69
C MET A 6 -2.24 -4.78 10.22
N GLU A 7 -0.99 -5.02 9.81
CA GLU A 7 -0.18 -6.14 10.30
C GLU A 7 0.26 -5.99 11.77
N LYS A 8 0.05 -4.82 12.38
CA LYS A 8 0.46 -4.51 13.76
C LYS A 8 -0.71 -4.37 14.73
N ILE A 9 -1.94 -4.56 14.26
CA ILE A 9 -3.16 -4.47 15.09
C ILE A 9 -3.92 -5.78 15.08
N THR A 10 -4.69 -6.01 16.14
CA THR A 10 -5.56 -7.17 16.30
C THR A 10 -6.89 -6.99 15.59
N TRP A 11 -7.57 -8.09 15.29
CA TRP A 11 -8.93 -8.06 14.75
C TRP A 11 -9.93 -7.35 15.67
N LYS A 12 -9.71 -7.36 16.99
CA LYS A 12 -10.56 -6.64 17.96
C LYS A 12 -10.37 -5.14 17.86
N GLU A 13 -9.15 -4.66 17.66
CA GLU A 13 -8.88 -3.23 17.43
C GLU A 13 -9.54 -2.74 16.15
N ILE A 14 -9.53 -3.55 15.08
CA ILE A 14 -10.26 -3.25 13.82
C ILE A 14 -11.76 -3.14 14.07
N LEU A 15 -12.36 -4.05 14.83
CA LEU A 15 -13.80 -4.01 15.13
C LEU A 15 -14.23 -2.78 15.93
N ASN A 16 -13.31 -2.19 16.70
CA ASN A 16 -13.56 -0.99 17.49
C ASN A 16 -13.42 0.31 16.67
N LEU A 17 -13.03 0.24 15.40
CA LEU A 17 -12.93 1.42 14.53
C LEU A 17 -14.32 1.85 14.04
N ASP A 18 -14.52 3.18 13.99
CA ASP A 18 -15.67 3.79 13.32
C ASP A 18 -15.54 3.61 11.81
N LYS A 19 -16.40 2.77 11.23
CA LYS A 19 -16.36 2.41 9.80
C LYS A 19 -16.63 3.59 8.88
N ASP A 20 -17.44 4.56 9.31
CA ASP A 20 -17.77 5.74 8.50
C ASP A 20 -16.63 6.77 8.49
N LYS A 21 -15.65 6.59 9.39
CA LYS A 21 -14.47 7.43 9.53
C LYS A 21 -13.17 6.66 9.35
N SER A 22 -13.20 5.53 8.64
CA SER A 22 -12.01 4.70 8.44
C SER A 22 -11.84 4.34 6.97
N VAL A 23 -10.62 4.49 6.47
CA VAL A 23 -10.25 4.18 5.09
C VAL A 23 -9.09 3.20 5.09
N ILE A 24 -9.24 2.08 4.37
CA ILE A 24 -8.15 1.12 4.15
C ILE A 24 -7.47 1.47 2.83
N LEU A 25 -6.14 1.63 2.87
CA LEU A 25 -5.31 1.84 1.69
C LEU A 25 -4.45 0.61 1.44
N VAL A 26 -4.39 0.18 0.18
CA VAL A 26 -3.60 -0.96 -0.27
C VAL A 26 -2.68 -0.49 -1.39
N ALA A 27 -1.38 -0.74 -1.25
CA ALA A 27 -0.44 -0.59 -2.36
C ALA A 27 -0.40 -1.91 -3.15
N LEU A 28 -0.71 -1.82 -4.45
CA LEU A 28 -0.67 -2.91 -5.42
C LEU A 28 0.37 -2.57 -6.48
N SER A 29 1.25 -3.51 -6.77
CA SER A 29 2.38 -3.28 -7.68
C SER A 29 3.06 -4.60 -8.07
N PRO A 30 3.75 -4.67 -9.22
CA PRO A 30 4.48 -5.86 -9.64
C PRO A 30 5.80 -6.03 -8.89
N ILE A 31 6.36 -7.22 -9.08
CA ILE A 31 7.80 -7.49 -8.99
C ILE A 31 8.22 -7.96 -10.38
N GLU A 32 8.90 -7.11 -11.14
CA GLU A 32 9.17 -7.34 -12.56
C GLU A 32 10.46 -6.66 -13.04
N GLU A 33 10.86 -6.94 -14.28
CA GLU A 33 12.07 -6.37 -14.87
C GLU A 33 11.97 -4.85 -15.08
N HIS A 34 13.03 -4.13 -14.74
CA HIS A 34 13.17 -2.69 -15.04
C HIS A 34 14.52 -2.42 -15.73
N GLY A 35 14.90 -3.30 -16.66
CA GLY A 35 16.22 -3.32 -17.29
C GLY A 35 17.35 -3.65 -16.30
N LEU A 36 18.61 -3.60 -16.76
CA LEU A 36 19.77 -4.08 -15.99
C LEU A 36 20.18 -3.21 -14.78
N HIS A 37 19.53 -2.06 -14.59
CA HIS A 37 19.99 -1.00 -13.69
C HIS A 37 19.07 -0.77 -12.50
N LEU A 38 17.84 -1.30 -12.53
CA LEU A 38 16.85 -1.12 -11.48
C LEU A 38 16.46 -2.45 -10.84
N PRO A 39 16.16 -2.47 -9.52
CA PRO A 39 15.67 -3.67 -8.85
C PRO A 39 14.33 -4.15 -9.40
N LEU A 40 14.06 -5.45 -9.27
CA LEU A 40 12.77 -6.02 -9.68
C LEU A 40 11.56 -5.43 -8.93
N GLY A 41 11.80 -4.95 -7.71
CA GLY A 41 10.76 -4.37 -6.85
C GLY A 41 10.60 -2.87 -6.97
N THR A 42 11.04 -2.25 -8.08
CA THR A 42 11.01 -0.78 -8.22
C THR A 42 9.61 -0.23 -8.01
N ASP A 43 8.62 -0.81 -8.68
CA ASP A 43 7.23 -0.39 -8.53
C ASP A 43 6.68 -0.67 -7.14
N TYR A 44 7.04 -1.79 -6.53
CA TYR A 44 6.64 -2.13 -5.15
C TYR A 44 7.19 -1.15 -4.11
N ILE A 45 8.44 -0.71 -4.28
CA ILE A 45 9.04 0.29 -3.42
C ILE A 45 8.34 1.65 -3.64
N ALA A 46 8.18 2.06 -4.91
CA ALA A 46 7.56 3.33 -5.26
C ALA A 46 6.10 3.41 -4.80
N ALA A 47 5.32 2.35 -4.96
CA ALA A 47 3.92 2.30 -4.54
C ALA A 47 3.78 2.45 -3.02
N LYS A 48 4.68 1.88 -2.23
CA LYS A 48 4.72 2.05 -0.77
C LYS A 48 5.04 3.48 -0.36
N ASP A 49 6.02 4.09 -1.00
CA ASP A 49 6.41 5.49 -0.74
C ASP A 49 5.29 6.45 -1.14
N LEU A 50 4.64 6.20 -2.29
CA LEU A 50 3.51 6.99 -2.76
C LEU A 50 2.30 6.86 -1.82
N LEU A 51 1.98 5.66 -1.34
CA LEU A 51 0.91 5.46 -0.36
C LEU A 51 1.16 6.28 0.91
N LYS A 52 2.40 6.28 1.42
CA LYS A 52 2.78 7.08 2.58
C LYS A 52 2.64 8.59 2.31
N ALA A 53 3.18 9.07 1.18
CA ALA A 53 3.08 10.47 0.80
C ALA A 53 1.61 10.91 0.60
N THR A 54 0.75 10.00 0.11
CA THR A 54 -0.68 10.24 -0.05
C THR A 54 -1.35 10.44 1.30
N ILE A 55 -1.10 9.56 2.27
CA ILE A 55 -1.63 9.70 3.64
C ILE A 55 -1.15 11.02 4.26
N ASP A 56 0.15 11.33 4.18
CA ASP A 56 0.72 12.57 4.70
C ASP A 56 0.07 13.83 4.09
N SER A 57 -0.32 13.76 2.81
CA SER A 57 -1.01 14.85 2.11
C SER A 57 -2.48 14.96 2.54
N LEU A 58 -3.17 13.83 2.65
CA LEU A 58 -4.57 13.78 3.11
C LEU A 58 -4.71 14.28 4.55
N GLU A 59 -3.80 13.89 5.45
CA GLU A 59 -3.77 14.38 6.83
C GLU A 59 -3.61 15.90 6.90
N LYS A 60 -2.81 16.50 6.01
CA LYS A 60 -2.63 17.97 5.95
C LYS A 60 -3.86 18.71 5.45
N GLN A 61 -4.63 18.11 4.53
CA GLN A 61 -5.82 18.73 3.98
C GLN A 61 -7.01 18.63 4.93
N ASN A 62 -7.24 17.43 5.47
CA ASN A 62 -8.42 17.14 6.24
C ASN A 62 -8.21 15.93 7.17
N ASN A 63 -8.24 16.20 8.47
CA ASN A 63 -7.90 15.21 9.47
C ASN A 63 -9.11 14.38 9.98
N LEU A 64 -10.04 14.05 9.07
CA LEU A 64 -11.34 13.46 9.43
C LEU A 64 -11.34 11.93 9.54
N TYR A 65 -10.40 11.24 8.89
CA TYR A 65 -10.41 9.79 8.76
C TYR A 65 -9.26 9.12 9.51
N ASN A 66 -9.49 7.90 9.97
CA ASN A 66 -8.44 6.95 10.35
C ASN A 66 -7.95 6.24 9.08
N TYR A 67 -6.65 6.24 8.86
CA TYR A 67 -6.04 5.58 7.71
C TYR A 67 -5.42 4.25 8.15
N ILE A 68 -5.91 3.15 7.57
CA ILE A 68 -5.39 1.81 7.82
C ILE A 68 -4.57 1.39 6.59
N ILE A 69 -3.27 1.21 6.79
CA ILE A 69 -2.35 0.72 5.77
C ILE A 69 -2.44 -0.81 5.77
N TYR A 70 -2.95 -1.37 4.69
CA TYR A 70 -2.94 -2.79 4.43
C TYR A 70 -1.53 -3.23 3.94
N PRO A 71 -1.08 -4.46 4.25
CA PRO A 71 0.17 -4.99 3.71
C PRO A 71 0.21 -4.89 2.19
N SER A 72 1.27 -4.28 1.66
CA SER A 72 1.43 -4.11 0.22
C SER A 72 1.45 -5.46 -0.50
N LEU A 73 0.77 -5.53 -1.63
CA LEU A 73 0.58 -6.76 -2.38
C LEU A 73 1.45 -6.74 -3.64
N PRO A 74 2.47 -7.61 -3.74
CA PRO A 74 3.32 -7.73 -4.91
C PRO A 74 2.63 -8.59 -5.99
N ILE A 75 1.42 -8.20 -6.39
CA ILE A 75 0.57 -8.96 -7.32
C ILE A 75 0.19 -8.06 -8.47
N GLU A 76 0.44 -8.55 -9.67
CA GLU A 76 0.08 -7.93 -10.92
C GLU A 76 -0.24 -9.01 -11.96
N TYR A 77 -0.94 -8.60 -13.01
CA TYR A 77 -1.00 -9.29 -14.27
C TYR A 77 -0.22 -8.53 -15.36
N ASN A 78 0.86 -9.12 -15.87
CA ASN A 78 1.59 -8.60 -17.02
C ASN A 78 1.79 -9.73 -18.06
N GLU A 79 1.33 -9.50 -19.29
CA GLU A 79 1.43 -10.48 -20.37
C GLU A 79 2.85 -10.62 -20.92
N LEU A 80 3.65 -9.55 -20.87
CA LEU A 80 4.99 -9.49 -21.45
C LEU A 80 6.02 -10.20 -20.57
N SER A 81 5.91 -10.06 -19.25
CA SER A 81 6.82 -10.69 -18.30
C SER A 81 6.57 -12.20 -18.13
N ARG A 82 5.50 -12.78 -18.68
CA ARG A 82 5.28 -14.24 -18.69
C ARG A 82 6.41 -15.04 -19.33
N ASN A 83 7.14 -14.46 -20.26
CA ASN A 83 8.28 -15.10 -20.92
C ASN A 83 9.63 -14.77 -20.24
N CYS A 84 9.63 -13.90 -19.22
CA CYS A 84 10.82 -13.40 -18.54
C CYS A 84 10.90 -13.83 -17.06
N ILE A 85 9.89 -14.55 -16.54
CA ILE A 85 9.85 -15.04 -15.16
C ILE A 85 10.43 -16.47 -15.13
N PHE A 86 11.71 -16.58 -14.74
CA PHE A 86 12.53 -17.80 -14.56
C PHE A 86 12.74 -18.70 -15.78
#